data_AF-A0A561EN18-F1
#
_entry.id   AF-A0A561EN18-F1
#
_cell.length_a   1.000
_cell.length_b   1.000
_cell.length_c   1.000
_cell.angle_alpha   90.00
_cell.angle_beta   90.00
_cell.angle_gamma   90.00
#
_symmetry.space_group_name_H-M   'P 1'
#
loop_
_entity.id
_entity.type
_entity.pdbx_description
1 polymer ?
#
loop_
_entity_poly.entity_id
_entity_poly.type
_entity_poly.pdbx_seq_one_letter_code
_entity_poly.pdbx_strand_id
1 'polypeptide(L)'
;MGTSTRFAADQASKKAGTTAVDILSPSGDKAGSVTLPAEIFDAKVSIPLMHQVVVAQLAAARQGTHKTKTRSEVRGGGKKPYRQKGTGRARQGSTRAPQFAGGGVVHGPVPRDYSQRTPKKMIAAALRGALTDVLVSDDVVFTQAAFERFVAGPAASAKAVAAEGELEGSAA
;
A
#
# COMPACT_ATOMS: atom_id res chain seq x y z
N MET A 1 -7.29 39.30 -36.60
CA MET A 1 -7.01 40.09 -35.38
C MET A 1 -7.38 39.20 -34.19
N GLY A 2 -6.49 38.61 -33.41
CA GLY A 2 -5.12 38.98 -33.09
C GLY A 2 -5.04 39.31 -31.60
N THR A 3 -5.08 38.29 -30.73
CA THR A 3 -4.37 38.26 -29.44
C THR A 3 -4.04 36.81 -29.09
N SER A 4 -2.93 36.37 -29.66
CA SER A 4 -2.06 35.33 -29.13
C SER A 4 -1.58 35.69 -27.70
N THR A 5 -0.93 34.74 -27.02
CA THR A 5 -0.10 34.86 -25.81
C THR A 5 -0.79 34.69 -24.44
N ARG A 6 -1.20 33.47 -24.07
CA ARG A 6 -1.13 32.96 -22.67
C ARG A 6 -0.81 31.47 -22.53
N PHE A 7 -0.34 30.80 -23.58
CA PHE A 7 0.09 29.38 -23.54
C PHE A 7 1.62 29.20 -23.63
N ALA A 8 2.39 30.27 -23.42
CA ALA A 8 3.85 30.25 -23.48
C ALA A 8 4.44 30.79 -22.18
N ALA A 9 4.38 30.03 -21.08
CA ALA A 9 5.13 30.32 -19.85
C ALA A 9 5.27 29.14 -18.86
N ASP A 10 5.08 27.88 -19.28
CA ASP A 10 5.35 26.71 -18.41
C ASP A 10 6.31 25.73 -19.08
N GLN A 11 7.41 26.27 -19.57
CA GLN A 11 8.60 25.54 -20.04
C GLN A 11 9.84 26.29 -19.54
N ALA A 12 9.98 26.40 -18.22
CA ALA A 12 11.15 27.03 -17.60
C ALA A 12 11.46 26.43 -16.23
N SER A 13 11.83 25.15 -16.22
CA SER A 13 12.90 24.60 -15.38
C SER A 13 13.24 23.18 -15.86
N LYS A 14 13.82 23.09 -17.06
CA LYS A 14 14.65 21.92 -17.41
C LYS A 14 15.97 22.10 -16.67
N LYS A 15 16.04 21.67 -15.42
CA LYS A 15 17.33 21.45 -14.75
C LYS A 15 17.62 19.95 -14.87
N ALA A 16 18.38 19.59 -15.90
CA ALA A 16 18.88 18.23 -16.06
C ALA A 16 20.01 18.03 -15.03
N GLY A 17 19.65 17.58 -13.82
CA GLY A 17 20.60 16.97 -12.90
C GLY A 17 20.80 15.52 -13.31
N THR A 18 21.75 15.24 -14.20
CA THR A 18 22.22 13.87 -14.46
C THR A 18 23.07 13.43 -13.28
N THR A 19 22.48 12.67 -12.36
CA THR A 19 23.21 11.97 -11.29
C THR A 19 23.83 10.69 -11.88
N ALA A 20 25.15 10.62 -11.83
CA ALA A 20 25.91 9.43 -12.20
C ALA A 20 26.00 8.51 -10.98
N VAL A 21 25.61 7.24 -11.13
CA VAL A 21 25.67 6.23 -10.07
C VAL A 21 26.59 5.10 -10.52
N ASP A 22 27.42 4.61 -9.59
CA ASP A 22 28.32 3.49 -9.81
C ASP A 22 27.54 2.16 -9.76
N ILE A 23 27.79 1.28 -10.74
CA ILE A 23 27.33 -0.10 -10.73
C ILE A 23 28.38 -0.93 -9.98
N LEU A 24 27.93 -1.69 -8.99
CA LEU A 24 28.78 -2.63 -8.25
C LEU A 24 28.55 -4.05 -8.76
N SER A 25 29.63 -4.85 -8.79
CA SER A 25 29.55 -6.29 -8.94
C SER A 25 28.96 -6.89 -7.65
N PRO A 26 28.42 -8.13 -7.68
CA PRO A 26 27.99 -8.82 -6.47
C PRO A 26 29.10 -8.96 -5.40
N SER A 27 30.36 -8.83 -5.82
CA SER A 27 31.56 -8.86 -4.97
C SER A 27 31.95 -7.48 -4.41
N GLY A 28 31.23 -6.41 -4.77
CA GLY A 28 31.48 -5.04 -4.30
C GLY A 28 32.45 -4.23 -5.17
N ASP A 29 32.93 -4.78 -6.28
CA ASP A 29 33.85 -4.09 -7.19
C ASP A 29 33.10 -3.16 -8.14
N LYS A 30 33.71 -2.00 -8.46
CA LYS A 30 33.13 -1.04 -9.40
C LYS A 30 33.17 -1.59 -10.82
N ALA A 31 31.99 -1.84 -11.40
CA ALA A 31 31.84 -2.48 -12.69
C ALA A 31 31.45 -1.51 -13.83
N GLY A 32 31.10 -0.25 -13.51
CA GLY A 32 30.82 0.82 -14.47
C GLY A 32 30.07 2.00 -13.82
N SER A 33 29.82 3.08 -14.56
CA SER A 33 28.97 4.19 -14.13
C SER A 33 27.80 4.41 -15.09
N VAL A 34 26.62 4.72 -14.57
CA VAL A 34 25.39 4.94 -15.36
C VAL A 34 24.78 6.30 -15.02
N THR A 35 24.33 6.99 -16.07
CA THR A 35 23.57 8.23 -15.96
C THR A 35 22.09 7.92 -15.77
N LEU A 36 21.51 8.34 -14.65
CA LEU A 36 20.08 8.16 -14.36
C LEU A 36 19.25 9.33 -14.91
N PRO A 37 18.03 9.08 -15.40
CA PRO A 37 17.14 10.14 -15.90
C PRO A 37 16.58 11.00 -14.76
N ALA A 38 16.81 12.30 -14.83
CA ALA A 38 16.37 13.28 -13.83
C ALA A 38 14.84 13.28 -13.60
N GLU A 39 14.02 12.93 -14.61
CA GLU A 39 12.55 12.90 -14.47
C GLU A 39 12.03 11.92 -13.41
N ILE A 40 12.82 10.89 -13.09
CA ILE A 40 12.46 9.84 -12.13
C ILE A 40 13.19 10.04 -10.80
N PHE A 41 14.45 10.49 -10.87
CA PHE A 41 15.37 10.56 -9.73
C PHE A 41 15.64 11.97 -9.19
N ASP A 42 15.03 13.01 -9.77
CA ASP A 42 15.07 14.39 -9.27
C ASP A 42 13.64 14.92 -9.02
N ALA A 43 12.82 14.11 -8.37
CA ALA A 43 11.45 14.48 -8.02
C ALA A 43 11.40 15.09 -6.61
N LYS A 44 10.57 16.12 -6.42
CA LYS A 44 10.36 16.72 -5.09
C LYS A 44 9.85 15.66 -4.09
N VAL A 45 10.69 15.33 -3.11
CA VAL A 45 10.35 14.42 -2.02
C VAL A 45 9.25 15.06 -1.15
N SER A 46 8.11 14.39 -1.02
CA SER A 46 6.96 14.87 -0.26
C SER A 46 6.47 13.78 0.68
N ILE A 47 6.91 13.85 1.93
CA ILE A 47 6.56 12.95 3.04
C ILE A 47 5.04 12.71 3.17
N PRO A 48 4.13 13.72 3.16
CA PRO A 48 2.71 13.46 3.36
C PRO A 48 2.08 12.64 2.22
N LEU A 49 2.58 12.82 0.99
CA LEU A 49 2.09 12.09 -0.18
C LEU A 49 2.56 10.63 -0.14
N MET A 50 3.83 10.41 0.23
CA MET A 50 4.37 9.05 0.42
C MET A 50 3.60 8.30 1.52
N HIS A 51 3.41 8.95 2.68
CA HIS A 51 2.63 8.37 3.78
C HIS A 51 1.20 7.99 3.36
N GLN A 52 0.52 8.86 2.61
CA GLN A 52 -0.84 8.58 2.14
C GLN A 52 -0.91 7.34 1.24
N VAL A 53 0.07 7.17 0.34
CA VAL A 53 0.14 5.98 -0.52
C VAL A 53 0.45 4.72 0.30
N VAL A 54 1.39 4.78 1.23
CA VAL A 54 1.75 3.64 2.09
C VAL A 54 0.58 3.21 2.97
N VAL A 55 -0.12 4.14 3.61
CA VAL A 55 -1.32 3.82 4.43
C VAL A 55 -2.40 3.16 3.58
N ALA A 56 -2.60 3.61 2.34
CA ALA A 56 -3.56 2.99 1.44
C ALA A 56 -3.16 1.57 1.02
N GLN A 57 -1.87 1.32 0.76
CA GLN A 57 -1.35 -0.02 0.47
C GLN A 57 -1.55 -0.96 1.67
N LEU A 58 -1.16 -0.51 2.87
CA LEU A 58 -1.34 -1.28 4.10
C LEU A 58 -2.83 -1.55 4.40
N ALA A 59 -3.71 -0.59 4.09
CA ALA A 59 -5.14 -0.78 4.24
C ALA A 59 -5.68 -1.83 3.24
N ALA A 60 -5.27 -1.78 1.98
CA ALA A 60 -5.67 -2.74 0.95
C ALA A 60 -5.15 -4.17 1.21
N ALA A 61 -4.00 -4.32 1.88
CA ALA A 61 -3.47 -5.63 2.26
C ALA A 61 -4.28 -6.33 3.37
N ARG A 62 -5.20 -5.63 4.04
CA ARG A 62 -6.02 -6.21 5.12
C ARG A 62 -7.12 -7.10 4.55
N GLN A 63 -7.23 -8.33 5.06
CA GLN A 63 -8.23 -9.30 4.62
C GLN A 63 -9.66 -9.00 5.09
N GLY A 64 -9.82 -8.35 6.25
CA GLY A 64 -11.14 -7.94 6.76
C GLY A 64 -12.15 -9.06 7.07
N THR A 65 -11.69 -10.27 7.40
CA THR A 65 -12.52 -11.47 7.66
C THR A 65 -13.17 -11.51 9.05
N HIS A 66 -13.18 -10.41 9.79
CA HIS A 66 -13.79 -10.36 11.10
C HIS A 66 -15.32 -10.41 11.01
N LYS A 67 -15.95 -11.41 11.63
CA LYS A 67 -17.41 -11.52 11.68
C LYS A 67 -17.88 -11.92 13.06
N THR A 68 -18.70 -11.08 13.67
CA THR A 68 -19.49 -11.43 14.84
C THR A 68 -20.91 -11.82 14.43
N LYS A 69 -21.56 -12.66 15.24
CA LYS A 69 -22.96 -13.02 15.03
C LYS A 69 -23.85 -11.99 15.69
N THR A 70 -24.73 -11.39 14.90
CA THR A 70 -25.81 -10.54 15.41
C THR A 70 -26.87 -11.41 16.11
N ARG A 71 -27.74 -10.78 16.92
CA ARG A 71 -28.85 -11.49 17.61
C ARG A 71 -29.76 -12.29 16.67
N SER A 72 -29.82 -11.92 15.39
CA SER A 72 -30.60 -12.60 14.36
C SER A 72 -29.90 -13.86 13.85
N GLU A 73 -28.57 -13.86 13.79
CA GLU A 73 -27.74 -14.97 13.30
C GLU A 73 -27.41 -16.01 14.39
N VAL A 74 -27.49 -15.64 15.67
CA VAL A 74 -27.30 -16.59 16.79
C VAL A 74 -28.42 -17.63 16.79
N ARG A 75 -28.06 -18.93 16.88
CA ARG A 75 -29.02 -20.05 16.97
C ARG A 75 -29.73 -20.05 18.34
N GLY A 76 -31.02 -20.38 18.39
CA GLY A 76 -31.81 -20.46 19.65
C GLY A 76 -33.06 -19.58 19.62
N GLY A 77 -33.64 -19.11 20.72
CA GLY A 77 -34.66 -18.04 20.70
C GLY A 77 -35.98 -18.30 19.93
N GLY A 78 -36.64 -17.23 19.47
CA GLY A 78 -37.95 -17.26 18.79
C GLY A 78 -39.16 -17.24 19.73
N LYS A 79 -39.14 -18.06 20.79
CA LYS A 79 -40.17 -18.02 21.84
C LYS A 79 -39.77 -17.02 22.94
N LYS A 80 -40.74 -16.21 23.38
CA LYS A 80 -40.56 -15.31 24.52
C LYS A 80 -40.24 -16.12 25.80
N PRO A 81 -39.20 -15.78 26.58
CA PRO A 81 -38.81 -16.57 27.75
C PRO A 81 -39.90 -16.67 28.82
N TYR A 82 -40.64 -15.58 29.04
CA TYR A 82 -41.75 -15.53 29.99
C TYR A 82 -42.75 -14.42 29.63
N ARG A 83 -43.92 -14.50 30.27
CA ARG A 83 -45.01 -13.50 30.17
C ARG A 83 -44.54 -12.08 30.52
N GLN A 84 -45.18 -11.07 29.93
CA GLN A 84 -44.75 -9.66 30.02
C GLN A 84 -44.77 -9.08 31.45
N LYS A 85 -45.57 -9.67 32.35
CA LYS A 85 -45.75 -9.29 33.76
C LYS A 85 -46.09 -10.55 34.58
N GLY A 86 -45.98 -10.47 35.91
CA GLY A 86 -46.39 -11.54 36.82
C GLY A 86 -45.34 -12.63 37.10
N THR A 87 -44.07 -12.38 36.74
CA THR A 87 -42.95 -13.30 36.99
C THR A 87 -41.91 -12.77 37.98
N GLY A 88 -42.05 -11.53 38.47
CA GLY A 88 -41.06 -10.89 39.37
C GLY A 88 -39.69 -10.62 38.76
N ARG A 89 -39.50 -10.88 37.46
CA ARG A 89 -38.23 -10.71 36.72
C ARG A 89 -38.30 -9.48 35.80
N ALA A 90 -37.13 -8.97 35.41
CA ALA A 90 -36.99 -7.89 34.41
C ALA A 90 -37.71 -8.23 33.10
N ARG A 91 -38.13 -7.25 32.29
CA ARG A 91 -38.85 -7.55 31.03
C ARG A 91 -37.90 -8.11 29.99
N GLN A 92 -38.31 -9.18 29.30
CA GLN A 92 -37.48 -9.81 28.26
C GLN A 92 -38.27 -10.12 27.00
N GLY A 93 -37.66 -9.84 25.85
CA GLY A 93 -38.22 -10.16 24.54
C GLY A 93 -37.72 -11.49 23.98
N SER A 94 -36.40 -11.72 24.05
CA SER A 94 -35.74 -12.88 23.46
C SER A 94 -34.54 -13.30 24.30
N THR A 95 -34.23 -14.59 24.32
CA THR A 95 -32.99 -15.11 24.93
C THR A 95 -31.73 -14.76 24.15
N ARG A 96 -31.84 -14.34 22.87
CA ARG A 96 -30.69 -13.99 22.02
C ARG A 96 -30.22 -12.52 22.16
N ALA A 97 -30.81 -11.78 23.11
CA ALA A 97 -30.49 -10.37 23.31
C ALA A 97 -29.07 -10.20 23.88
N PRO A 98 -28.36 -9.10 23.57
CA PRO A 98 -26.93 -8.92 23.90
C PRO A 98 -26.61 -8.95 25.39
N GLN A 99 -27.56 -8.59 26.25
CA GLN A 99 -27.40 -8.63 27.70
C GLN A 99 -27.37 -10.05 28.27
N PHE A 100 -27.79 -11.06 27.50
CA PHE A 100 -27.73 -12.46 27.92
C PHE A 100 -26.41 -13.11 27.52
N ALA A 101 -25.94 -14.02 28.36
CA ALA A 101 -24.83 -14.90 28.01
C ALA A 101 -25.20 -15.76 26.78
N GLY A 102 -24.32 -15.79 25.79
CA GLY A 102 -24.57 -16.45 24.51
C GLY A 102 -25.54 -15.70 23.56
N GLY A 103 -25.93 -14.47 23.91
CA GLY A 103 -26.64 -13.56 23.02
C GLY A 103 -25.77 -13.05 21.86
N GLY A 104 -26.39 -12.38 20.90
CA GLY A 104 -25.64 -11.77 19.78
C GLY A 104 -24.88 -10.51 20.19
N VAL A 105 -23.78 -10.23 19.51
CA VAL A 105 -22.97 -9.01 19.73
C VAL A 105 -23.65 -7.82 19.04
N VAL A 106 -23.75 -6.69 19.74
CA VAL A 106 -24.24 -5.42 19.18
C VAL A 106 -23.06 -4.53 18.81
N HIS A 107 -23.14 -3.89 17.64
CA HIS A 107 -22.03 -3.12 17.05
C HIS A 107 -20.71 -3.88 16.95
N GLY A 108 -20.81 -5.19 16.76
CA GLY A 108 -19.65 -6.04 16.56
C GLY A 108 -19.05 -5.87 15.15
N PRO A 109 -17.79 -6.29 14.97
CA PRO A 109 -17.13 -6.26 13.69
C PRO A 109 -17.86 -7.13 12.65
N VAL A 110 -18.06 -6.58 11.44
CA VAL A 110 -18.66 -7.20 10.26
C VAL A 110 -17.66 -7.15 9.10
N PRO A 111 -17.54 -8.20 8.26
CA PRO A 111 -16.56 -8.19 7.19
C PRO A 111 -16.71 -6.97 6.29
N ARG A 112 -15.61 -6.27 6.05
CA ARG A 112 -15.59 -5.05 5.26
C ARG A 112 -14.30 -4.95 4.45
N ASP A 113 -14.42 -4.29 3.32
CA ASP A 113 -13.26 -3.87 2.55
C ASP A 113 -12.63 -2.63 3.20
N TYR A 114 -11.30 -2.62 3.28
CA TYR A 114 -10.48 -1.54 3.80
C TYR A 114 -9.79 -0.75 2.69
N SER A 115 -9.98 -1.13 1.43
CA SER A 115 -9.34 -0.49 0.29
C SER A 115 -9.65 1.00 0.25
N GLN A 116 -8.59 1.79 0.08
CA GLN A 116 -8.68 3.24 -0.09
C GLN A 116 -8.29 3.58 -1.52
N ARG A 117 -9.13 4.32 -2.22
CA ARG A 117 -8.87 4.68 -3.62
C ARG A 117 -7.70 5.66 -3.72
N THR A 118 -6.64 5.25 -4.39
CA THR A 118 -5.47 6.09 -4.69
C THR A 118 -5.39 6.40 -6.20
N PRO A 119 -5.35 7.68 -6.60
CA PRO A 119 -5.18 8.04 -8.00
C PRO A 119 -3.82 7.58 -8.57
N LYS A 120 -3.79 7.09 -9.81
CA LYS A 120 -2.57 6.57 -10.46
C LYS A 120 -1.42 7.58 -10.48
N LYS A 121 -1.73 8.86 -10.73
CA LYS A 121 -0.73 9.95 -10.74
C LYS A 121 -0.08 10.17 -9.38
N MET A 122 -0.85 9.98 -8.29
CA MET A 122 -0.34 10.10 -6.92
C MET A 122 0.63 8.97 -6.60
N ILE A 123 0.32 7.74 -7.02
CA ILE A 123 1.21 6.58 -6.84
C ILE A 123 2.53 6.79 -7.58
N ALA A 124 2.46 7.23 -8.84
CA ALA A 124 3.65 7.51 -9.64
C ALA A 124 4.52 8.63 -9.02
N ALA A 125 3.90 9.70 -8.51
CA ALA A 125 4.62 10.77 -7.83
C ALA A 125 5.27 10.30 -6.52
N ALA A 126 4.57 9.48 -5.73
CA ALA A 126 5.11 8.90 -4.49
C ALA A 126 6.33 8.03 -4.77
N LEU A 127 6.25 7.19 -5.79
CA LEU A 127 7.32 6.27 -6.16
C LEU A 127 8.57 7.01 -6.66
N ARG A 128 8.40 8.06 -7.47
CA ARG A 128 9.52 8.92 -7.89
C ARG A 128 10.16 9.64 -6.71
N GLY A 129 9.35 10.16 -5.79
CA GLY A 129 9.83 10.80 -4.57
C GLY A 129 10.61 9.82 -3.68
N ALA A 130 10.12 8.59 -3.52
CA ALA A 130 10.81 7.55 -2.77
C ALA A 130 12.16 7.16 -3.42
N LEU A 131 12.19 6.95 -4.74
CA LEU A 131 13.43 6.64 -5.45
C LEU A 131 14.48 7.77 -5.36
N THR A 132 14.02 9.01 -5.35
CA THR A 132 14.91 10.18 -5.15
C THR A 132 15.48 10.20 -3.73
N ASP A 133 14.66 9.90 -2.72
CA ASP A 133 15.06 9.89 -1.30
C ASP A 133 16.12 8.81 -1.01
N VAL A 134 15.94 7.59 -1.55
CA VAL A 134 16.92 6.51 -1.38
C VAL A 134 18.21 6.80 -2.14
N LEU A 135 18.14 7.46 -3.31
CA LEU A 135 19.33 7.88 -4.06
C LEU A 135 20.16 8.93 -3.29
N VAL A 136 19.51 9.89 -2.64
CA VAL A 136 20.19 10.92 -1.84
C VAL A 136 20.81 10.33 -0.56
N SER A 137 20.24 9.24 -0.05
CA SER A 137 20.70 8.59 1.18
C SER A 137 21.84 7.57 0.95
N ASP A 138 22.31 7.39 -0.30
CA ASP A 138 23.32 6.39 -0.72
C ASP A 138 22.99 4.93 -0.35
N ASP A 139 21.71 4.62 -0.11
CA ASP A 139 21.24 3.29 0.33
C ASP A 139 20.98 2.31 -0.86
N VAL A 140 21.26 2.72 -2.10
CA VAL A 140 21.04 1.89 -3.30
C VAL A 140 22.35 1.34 -3.84
N VAL A 141 22.44 0.01 -3.93
CA VAL A 141 23.45 -0.70 -4.71
C VAL A 141 22.82 -1.25 -5.99
N PHE A 142 23.25 -0.75 -7.15
CA PHE A 142 22.89 -1.36 -8.43
C PHE A 142 23.85 -2.50 -8.74
N THR A 143 23.34 -3.73 -8.73
CA THR A 143 24.07 -4.88 -9.29
C THR A 143 23.87 -4.94 -10.80
N GLN A 144 24.89 -5.40 -11.54
CA GLN A 144 24.82 -5.52 -13.01
C GLN A 144 23.58 -6.33 -13.47
N ALA A 145 23.28 -7.43 -12.79
CA ALA A 145 22.12 -8.26 -13.11
C ALA A 145 20.78 -7.54 -12.91
N ALA A 146 20.66 -6.69 -11.88
CA ALA A 146 19.47 -5.88 -11.66
C ALA A 146 19.33 -4.77 -12.72
N PHE A 147 20.45 -4.18 -13.14
CA PHE A 147 20.47 -3.15 -14.19
C PHE A 147 20.03 -3.71 -15.55
N GLU A 148 20.58 -4.85 -15.98
CA GLU A 148 20.19 -5.49 -17.24
C GLU A 148 18.70 -5.85 -17.26
N ARG A 149 18.17 -6.34 -16.14
CA ARG A 149 16.75 -6.68 -16.00
C ARG A 149 15.85 -5.45 -16.02
N PHE A 150 16.31 -4.32 -15.47
CA PHE A 150 15.60 -3.05 -15.53
C PHE A 150 15.53 -2.52 -16.97
N VAL A 151 16.65 -2.56 -17.70
CA VAL A 151 16.71 -2.14 -19.11
C VAL A 151 15.91 -3.05 -20.04
N ALA A 152 15.90 -4.37 -19.77
CA ALA A 152 15.11 -5.34 -20.53
C ALA A 152 13.58 -5.09 -20.44
N GLY A 153 13.13 -4.27 -19.48
CA GLY A 153 11.73 -3.95 -19.26
C GLY A 153 10.93 -5.12 -18.66
N PRO A 154 9.67 -4.90 -18.27
CA PRO A 154 8.83 -5.95 -17.73
C PRO A 154 8.57 -7.00 -18.82
N ALA A 155 8.97 -8.25 -18.57
CA ALA A 155 8.62 -9.38 -19.43
C ALA A 155 7.10 -9.39 -19.63
N ALA A 156 6.66 -9.54 -20.88
CA ALA A 156 5.28 -9.35 -21.36
C ALA A 156 4.19 -10.21 -20.67
N SER A 157 4.55 -11.01 -19.67
CA SER A 157 3.65 -11.79 -18.84
C SER A 157 4.30 -12.09 -17.49
N ALA A 158 4.35 -11.12 -16.57
CA ALA A 158 4.79 -11.38 -15.21
C ALA A 158 3.84 -10.73 -14.19
N LYS A 159 3.11 -11.57 -13.47
CA LYS A 159 2.61 -11.27 -12.12
C LYS A 159 3.82 -10.73 -11.35
N ALA A 160 3.68 -9.58 -10.67
CA ALA A 160 4.75 -9.03 -9.85
C ALA A 160 5.14 -10.06 -8.78
N VAL A 161 6.22 -10.80 -9.03
CA VAL A 161 6.88 -11.66 -8.06
C VAL A 161 8.10 -10.87 -7.61
N ALA A 162 8.08 -10.40 -6.37
CA ALA A 162 9.31 -10.02 -5.68
C ALA A 162 10.16 -11.30 -5.59
N ALA A 163 11.21 -11.38 -6.39
CA ALA A 163 12.19 -12.46 -6.29
C ALA A 163 13.25 -12.02 -5.29
N GLU A 164 13.15 -12.51 -4.06
CA GLU A 164 14.24 -12.51 -3.10
C GLU A 164 15.14 -13.70 -3.47
N GLY A 165 16.38 -13.42 -3.86
CA GLY A 165 17.41 -14.43 -4.06
C GLY A 165 18.44 -14.28 -2.95
N GLU A 166 18.41 -15.16 -1.96
CA GLU A 166 19.52 -15.33 -1.03
C GLU A 166 20.68 -15.95 -1.81
N LEU A 167 21.82 -15.23 -1.85
CA LEU A 167 23.07 -15.80 -2.31
C LEU A 167 23.60 -16.69 -1.20
N GLU A 168 23.44 -18.01 -1.35
CA GLU A 168 24.17 -18.96 -0.53
C GLU A 168 25.66 -18.66 -0.64
N GLY A 169 26.27 -18.28 0.49
CA GLY A 169 27.69 -18.04 0.58
C GLY A 169 28.46 -19.30 0.21
N SER A 170 29.23 -19.22 -0.88
CA SER A 170 30.26 -20.23 -1.15
C SER A 170 31.40 -20.02 -0.15
N ALA A 171 31.38 -20.82 0.90
CA ALA A 171 32.55 -21.05 1.75
C ALA A 171 33.64 -21.77 0.94
N ALA A 172 34.86 -21.23 1.06
CA ALA A 172 36.19 -21.84 0.89
C ALA A 172 36.44 -22.78 -0.32
#